data_AF-A0A7T1I623-F1
#
_entry.id   AF-A0A7T1I623-F1
#
_cell.length_a   1.000
_cell.length_b   1.000
_cell.length_c   1.000
_cell.angle_alpha   90.00
_cell.angle_beta   90.00
_cell.angle_gamma   90.00
#
_symmetry.space_group_name_H-M   'P 1'
#
loop_
_entity.id
_entity.type
_entity.pdbx_description
1 polymer ?
#
loop_
_entity_poly.entity_id
_entity_poly.type
_entity_poly.pdbx_seq_one_letter_code
_entity_poly.pdbx_strand_id
1 'polypeptide(L)'
;MSRDLTALAERPGASGEIGAELLGLQQQLFAQWHQWKDGTIDWPMLQQGCRPIRQAFVGTLQRVVELGCQRGERTPWAKTVGTCRQLLQVADGLWTFLEIEGIEPTNNAAERALRHSVIQRKISHGVQSRQGAICRSRLLTVTTSLRQQGRDIWQFLEQALIAHHRGGEMPSLLPNP
;
A
#
# COMPACT_ATOMS: atom_id res chain seq x y z
N MET A 1 -1.57 0.08 7.29
CA MET A 1 -0.72 0.99 8.10
C MET A 1 -1.55 1.87 9.04
N SER A 2 -2.26 2.90 8.58
CA SER A 2 -2.97 3.82 9.51
C SER A 2 -4.02 3.12 10.40
N ARG A 3 -4.78 2.17 9.84
CA ARG A 3 -5.77 1.40 10.60
C ARG A 3 -5.16 0.49 11.66
N ASP A 4 -4.05 -0.17 11.34
CA ASP A 4 -3.38 -1.11 12.24
C ASP A 4 -2.77 -0.37 13.44
N LEU A 5 -2.17 0.80 13.20
CA LEU A 5 -1.61 1.66 14.24
C LEU A 5 -2.73 2.28 15.11
N THR A 6 -3.85 2.68 14.52
CA THR A 6 -5.03 3.17 15.26
C THR A 6 -5.58 2.09 16.18
N ALA A 7 -5.79 0.87 15.66
CA ALA A 7 -6.27 -0.26 16.45
C ALA A 7 -5.27 -0.73 17.52
N LEU A 8 -3.99 -0.34 17.40
CA LEU A 8 -2.96 -0.62 18.39
C LEU A 8 -3.01 0.43 19.52
N ALA A 9 -3.19 1.71 19.17
CA ALA A 9 -3.35 2.81 20.12
C ALA A 9 -4.63 2.73 20.97
N GLU A 10 -5.70 2.11 20.45
CA GLU A 10 -6.94 1.86 21.19
C GLU A 10 -6.82 0.77 22.27
N ARG A 11 -5.68 0.06 22.36
CA ARG A 11 -5.48 -1.01 23.35
C ARG A 11 -5.11 -0.44 24.73
N PRO A 12 -5.52 -1.08 25.83
CA PRO A 12 -5.12 -0.64 27.16
C PRO A 12 -3.63 -0.92 27.47
N GLY A 13 -3.06 -0.10 28.35
CA GLY A 13 -1.71 -0.25 28.90
C GLY A 13 -0.59 -0.03 27.88
N ALA A 14 0.54 -0.71 28.08
CA ALA A 14 1.76 -0.56 27.26
C ALA A 14 1.52 -0.74 25.76
N SER A 15 0.52 -1.52 25.35
CA SER A 15 0.16 -1.64 23.92
C SER A 15 -0.37 -0.32 23.35
N GLY A 16 -1.22 0.39 24.08
CA GLY A 16 -1.77 1.67 23.64
C GLY A 16 -0.70 2.75 23.56
N GLU A 17 0.21 2.79 24.53
CA GLU A 17 1.34 3.74 24.55
C GLU A 17 2.23 3.60 23.32
N ILE A 18 2.60 2.36 22.95
CA ILE A 18 3.34 2.08 21.72
C ILE A 18 2.56 2.51 20.49
N GLY A 19 1.24 2.28 20.47
CA GLY A 19 0.39 2.70 19.35
C GLY A 19 0.35 4.21 19.19
N ALA A 20 0.21 4.94 20.29
CA ALA A 20 0.21 6.39 20.30
C ALA A 20 1.56 6.95 19.83
N GLU A 21 2.68 6.36 20.28
CA GLU A 21 4.04 6.72 19.83
C GLU A 21 4.19 6.53 18.31
N LEU A 22 3.82 5.37 17.78
CA LEU A 22 3.90 5.08 16.34
C LEU A 22 2.96 5.98 15.50
N LEU A 23 1.76 6.30 16.01
CA LEU A 23 0.84 7.24 15.37
C LEU A 23 1.40 8.65 15.34
N GLY A 24 2.03 9.11 16.42
CA GLY A 24 2.68 10.42 16.46
C GLY A 24 3.76 10.55 15.39
N LEU A 25 4.60 9.53 15.24
CA LEU A 25 5.62 9.47 14.19
C LEU A 25 5.01 9.46 12.78
N GLN A 26 3.91 8.72 12.58
CA GLN A 26 3.19 8.71 11.31
C GLN A 26 2.60 10.09 10.98
N GLN A 27 2.06 10.82 11.97
CA GLN A 27 1.52 12.16 11.76
C GLN A 27 2.62 13.16 11.39
N GLN A 28 3.78 13.10 12.07
CA GLN A 28 4.94 13.92 11.73
C GLN A 28 5.42 13.65 10.30
N LEU A 29 5.44 12.38 9.89
CA LEU A 29 5.80 11.99 8.53
C LEU A 29 4.87 12.62 7.50
N PHE A 30 3.56 12.56 7.73
CA PHE A 30 2.59 13.15 6.83
C PHE A 30 2.65 14.67 6.80
N ALA A 31 2.93 15.34 7.92
CA ALA A 31 3.13 16.78 7.94
C ALA A 31 4.29 17.20 7.02
N GLN A 32 5.44 16.52 7.12
CA GLN A 32 6.60 16.75 6.24
C GLN A 32 6.25 16.49 4.76
N TRP A 33 5.56 15.38 4.48
CA TRP A 33 5.10 15.07 3.13
C TRP A 33 4.19 16.15 2.54
N HIS A 34 3.26 16.68 3.34
CA HIS A 34 2.35 17.74 2.87
C HIS A 34 3.09 19.05 2.63
N GLN A 35 4.05 19.40 3.49
CA GLN A 35 4.91 20.57 3.27
C GLN A 35 5.68 20.47 1.94
N TRP A 36 6.21 19.30 1.60
CA TRP A 36 6.87 19.08 0.30
C TRP A 36 5.88 19.20 -0.85
N LYS A 37 4.71 18.56 -0.74
CA LYS A 37 3.68 18.56 -1.77
C LYS A 37 3.15 19.97 -2.07
N ASP A 38 3.07 20.82 -1.05
CA ASP A 38 2.62 22.21 -1.17
C ASP A 38 3.78 23.16 -1.55
N GLY A 39 4.99 22.64 -1.76
CA GLY A 39 6.17 23.40 -2.18
C GLY A 39 6.86 24.22 -1.07
N THR A 40 6.52 23.95 0.20
CA THR A 40 7.13 24.63 1.36
C THR A 40 8.57 24.17 1.61
N ILE A 41 8.86 22.89 1.38
CA ILE A 41 10.20 22.31 1.50
C ILE A 41 10.58 21.59 0.21
N ASP A 42 11.88 21.51 -0.06
CA ASP A 42 12.41 20.75 -1.19
C ASP A 42 12.56 19.25 -0.87
N TRP A 43 12.85 18.46 -1.90
CA TRP A 43 13.00 17.01 -1.77
C TRP A 43 14.15 16.60 -0.82
N PRO A 44 15.36 17.21 -0.88
CA PRO A 44 16.41 16.95 0.10
C PRO A 44 16.00 17.24 1.55
N MET A 45 15.27 18.33 1.81
CA MET A 45 14.74 18.67 3.14
C MET A 45 13.74 17.62 3.63
N LEU A 46 12.83 17.16 2.76
CA LEU A 46 11.91 16.07 3.09
C LEU A 46 12.68 14.81 3.51
N GLN A 47 13.66 14.39 2.70
CA GLN A 47 14.48 13.21 3.00
C GLN A 47 15.22 13.35 4.34
N GLN A 48 15.82 14.52 4.60
CA GLN A 48 16.53 14.78 5.85
C GLN A 48 15.58 14.81 7.06
N GLY A 49 14.42 15.47 6.95
CA GLY A 49 13.41 15.55 7.99
C GLY A 49 12.78 14.20 8.32
N CYS A 50 12.63 13.31 7.33
CA CYS A 50 12.07 11.97 7.53
C CYS A 50 13.07 10.94 8.09
N ARG A 51 14.39 11.18 8.02
CA ARG A 51 15.42 10.27 8.59
C ARG A 51 15.22 9.99 10.09
N PRO A 52 15.12 10.99 10.98
CA PRO A 52 14.91 10.73 12.41
C PRO A 52 13.56 10.05 12.67
N ILE A 53 12.52 10.37 11.90
CA ILE A 53 11.21 9.73 12.00
C ILE A 53 11.31 8.24 11.64
N ARG A 54 12.02 7.90 10.56
CA ARG A 54 12.28 6.51 10.15
C ARG A 54 13.04 5.74 11.22
N GLN A 55 14.10 6.33 11.77
CA GLN A 55 14.90 5.70 12.82
C GLN A 55 14.09 5.44 14.08
N ALA A 56 13.33 6.44 14.55
CA ALA A 56 12.46 6.29 15.71
C ALA A 56 11.39 5.22 15.46
N PHE A 57 10.72 5.26 14.31
CA PHE A 57 9.66 4.31 13.98
C PHE A 57 10.18 2.87 13.96
N VAL A 58 11.27 2.62 13.24
CA VAL A 58 11.89 1.28 13.17
C VAL A 58 12.42 0.85 14.53
N GLY A 59 13.06 1.74 15.28
CA GLY A 59 13.56 1.48 16.64
C GLY A 59 12.45 1.08 17.61
N THR A 60 11.30 1.76 17.57
CA THR A 60 10.12 1.41 18.39
C THR A 60 9.59 0.03 18.03
N LEU A 61 9.52 -0.30 16.74
CA LEU A 61 9.10 -1.65 16.32
C LEU A 61 10.10 -2.73 16.78
N GLN A 62 11.40 -2.49 16.65
CA GLN A 62 12.46 -3.42 17.08
C GLN A 62 12.40 -3.66 18.58
N ARG A 63 12.34 -2.59 19.38
CA ARG A 63 12.20 -2.66 20.84
C ARG A 63 11.03 -3.54 21.27
N VAL A 64 9.87 -3.39 20.65
CA VAL A 64 8.68 -4.19 20.97
C VAL A 64 8.88 -5.66 20.60
N VAL A 65 9.50 -5.94 19.46
CA VAL A 65 9.77 -7.32 19.03
C VAL A 65 10.82 -7.99 19.92
N GLU A 66 11.83 -7.25 20.37
CA GLU A 66 12.88 -7.72 21.29
C GLU A 66 12.34 -8.02 22.68
N LEU A 67 11.45 -7.18 23.22
CA LEU A 67 10.73 -7.48 24.46
C LEU A 67 9.96 -8.80 24.38
N GLY A 68 9.48 -9.14 23.19
CA GLY A 68 8.86 -10.43 22.91
C GLY A 68 7.57 -10.69 23.70
N CYS A 69 7.07 -11.91 23.59
CA CYS A 69 5.93 -12.39 24.37
C CYS A 69 6.09 -13.90 24.59
N GLN A 70 5.35 -14.47 25.54
CA GLN A 70 5.40 -15.91 25.77
C GLN A 70 4.81 -16.67 24.58
N ARG A 71 5.33 -17.88 24.34
CA ARG A 71 4.84 -18.72 23.22
C ARG A 71 3.40 -19.15 23.50
N GLY A 72 2.50 -18.88 22.55
CA GLY A 72 1.07 -19.21 22.67
C GLY A 72 0.24 -18.17 23.43
N GLU A 73 0.86 -17.07 23.86
CA GLU A 73 0.16 -15.97 24.53
C GLU A 73 -0.85 -15.30 23.59
N ARG A 74 -2.05 -15.01 24.09
CA ARG A 74 -3.16 -14.40 23.34
C ARG A 74 -3.54 -13.00 23.82
N THR A 75 -2.67 -12.38 24.61
CA THR A 75 -2.88 -11.05 25.19
C THR A 75 -2.86 -9.94 24.12
N PRO A 76 -3.38 -8.74 24.43
CA PRO A 76 -3.19 -7.56 23.59
C PRO A 76 -1.71 -7.30 23.27
N TRP A 77 -0.80 -7.57 24.21
CA TRP A 77 0.65 -7.44 24.03
C TRP A 77 1.20 -8.41 22.98
N ALA A 78 0.84 -9.70 23.04
CA ALA A 78 1.27 -10.67 22.04
C ALA A 78 0.81 -10.28 20.61
N LYS A 79 -0.39 -9.70 20.50
CA LYS A 79 -0.87 -9.13 19.23
C LYS A 79 -0.04 -7.93 18.78
N THR A 80 0.34 -7.05 19.71
CA THR A 80 1.19 -5.87 19.45
C THR A 80 2.56 -6.30 18.91
N VAL A 81 3.21 -7.26 19.57
CA VAL A 81 4.46 -7.87 19.10
C VAL A 81 4.31 -8.49 17.71
N GLY A 82 3.20 -9.19 17.46
CA GLY A 82 2.89 -9.76 16.15
C GLY A 82 2.76 -8.71 15.05
N THR A 83 2.01 -7.63 15.31
CA THR A 83 1.85 -6.51 14.37
C THR A 83 3.18 -5.80 14.11
N CYS A 84 3.98 -5.52 15.15
CA CYS A 84 5.29 -4.89 14.99
C CYS A 84 6.24 -5.76 14.16
N ARG A 85 6.24 -7.08 14.36
CA ARG A 85 7.02 -8.03 13.54
C ARG A 85 6.61 -7.99 12.07
N GLN A 86 5.31 -7.95 11.79
CA GLN A 86 4.80 -7.84 10.41
C GLN A 86 5.19 -6.52 9.75
N LEU A 87 5.14 -5.41 10.50
CA LEU A 87 5.56 -4.11 10.00
C LEU A 87 7.07 -4.08 9.71
N LEU A 88 7.89 -4.71 10.55
CA LEU A 88 9.33 -4.85 10.29
C LEU A 88 9.65 -5.62 9.01
N GLN A 89 8.88 -6.67 8.69
CA GLN A 89 9.06 -7.44 7.45
C GLN A 89 8.85 -6.63 6.19
N VAL A 90 8.07 -5.55 6.25
CA VAL A 90 7.78 -4.67 5.12
C VAL A 90 8.40 -3.28 5.30
N ALA A 91 9.30 -3.11 6.27
CA ALA A 91 9.81 -1.80 6.66
C ALA A 91 10.44 -1.03 5.50
N ASP A 92 11.21 -1.68 4.64
CA ASP A 92 11.84 -1.03 3.48
C ASP A 92 10.80 -0.45 2.52
N GLY A 93 9.70 -1.17 2.30
CA GLY A 93 8.58 -0.72 1.46
C GLY A 93 7.80 0.46 2.04
N LEU A 94 7.86 0.69 3.36
CA LEU A 94 7.17 1.82 3.99
C LEU A 94 7.81 3.17 3.66
N TRP A 95 9.07 3.18 3.21
CA TRP A 95 9.85 4.40 2.97
C TRP A 95 10.22 4.62 1.50
N THR A 96 9.78 3.75 0.58
CA THR A 96 10.09 3.85 -0.86
C THR A 96 9.69 5.20 -1.47
N PHE A 97 8.66 5.84 -0.92
CA PHE A 97 8.22 7.17 -1.34
C PHE A 97 9.27 8.27 -1.10
N LEU A 98 10.31 8.04 -0.31
CA LEU A 98 11.45 8.96 -0.13
C LEU A 98 12.59 8.68 -1.10
N GLU A 99 12.54 7.56 -1.81
CA GLU A 99 13.58 7.11 -2.75
C GLU A 99 13.14 7.36 -4.20
N ILE A 100 11.84 7.24 -4.48
CA ILE A 100 11.26 7.42 -5.80
C ILE A 100 10.22 8.54 -5.75
N GLU A 101 10.50 9.64 -6.44
CA GLU A 101 9.60 10.76 -6.56
C GLU A 101 8.28 10.35 -7.25
N GLY A 102 7.16 10.90 -6.78
CA GLY A 102 5.83 10.62 -7.32
C GLY A 102 5.12 9.40 -6.70
N ILE A 103 5.79 8.63 -5.84
CA ILE A 103 5.13 7.61 -5.01
C ILE A 103 4.53 8.28 -3.77
N GLU A 104 3.27 7.98 -3.43
CA GLU A 104 2.67 8.48 -2.19
C GLU A 104 3.11 7.64 -0.97
N PRO A 105 3.24 8.22 0.24
CA PRO A 105 3.54 7.50 1.48
C PRO A 105 2.38 6.61 1.95
N THR A 106 1.30 6.49 1.15
CA THR A 106 0.12 5.71 1.47
C THR A 106 -0.25 4.79 0.32
N ASN A 107 -0.84 3.64 0.65
CA ASN A 107 -1.34 2.69 -0.34
C ASN A 107 -2.72 3.08 -0.93
N ASN A 108 -3.19 4.31 -0.69
CA ASN A 108 -4.55 4.75 -1.03
C ASN A 108 -4.84 4.62 -2.53
N ALA A 109 -3.87 4.95 -3.38
CA ALA A 109 -4.03 4.84 -4.83
C ALA A 109 -4.27 3.38 -5.26
N ALA A 110 -3.47 2.43 -4.77
CA ALA A 110 -3.64 1.02 -5.08
C ALA A 110 -4.92 0.45 -4.48
N GLU A 111 -5.25 0.80 -3.22
CA GLU A 111 -6.51 0.39 -2.59
C GLU A 111 -7.72 0.89 -3.38
N ARG A 112 -7.70 2.16 -3.82
CA ARG A 112 -8.77 2.75 -4.64
C ARG A 112 -8.91 2.05 -5.99
N ALA A 113 -7.78 1.75 -6.65
CA ALA A 113 -7.76 1.02 -7.91
C ALA A 113 -8.37 -0.39 -7.77
N LEU A 114 -8.07 -1.08 -6.67
CA LEU A 114 -8.58 -2.44 -6.41
C LEU A 114 -10.02 -2.48 -5.90
N ARG A 115 -10.47 -1.42 -5.22
CA ARG A 115 -11.76 -1.37 -4.47
C ARG A 115 -12.95 -1.85 -5.28
N HIS A 116 -13.09 -1.39 -6.53
CA HIS A 116 -14.23 -1.76 -7.36
C HIS A 116 -14.26 -3.28 -7.63
N SER A 117 -13.11 -3.87 -7.94
CA SER A 117 -13.01 -5.30 -8.23
C SER A 117 -13.25 -6.18 -7.00
N VAL A 118 -12.83 -5.72 -5.82
CA VAL A 118 -13.05 -6.40 -4.54
C VAL A 118 -14.54 -6.38 -4.18
N ILE A 119 -15.21 -5.23 -4.33
CA ILE A 119 -16.66 -5.10 -4.10
C ILE A 119 -17.44 -6.02 -5.04
N GLN A 120 -17.15 -5.97 -6.34
CA GLN A 120 -17.79 -6.84 -7.32
C GLN A 120 -17.60 -8.32 -7.00
N ARG A 121 -16.39 -8.74 -6.61
CA ARG A 121 -16.13 -10.13 -6.21
C ARG A 121 -17.00 -10.54 -5.01
N LYS A 122 -17.14 -9.64 -4.04
CA LYS A 122 -17.95 -9.91 -2.83
C LYS A 122 -19.43 -10.07 -3.19
N ILE A 123 -19.96 -9.23 -4.09
CA ILE A 123 -21.37 -9.27 -4.51
C ILE A 123 -21.64 -10.47 -5.43
N SER A 124 -20.72 -10.79 -6.34
CA SER A 124 -20.89 -11.87 -7.31
C SER A 124 -20.51 -13.26 -6.78
N HIS A 125 -20.13 -13.37 -5.50
CA HIS A 125 -19.49 -14.56 -4.91
C HIS A 125 -18.20 -15.01 -5.63
N GLY A 126 -17.60 -14.13 -6.42
CA GLY A 126 -16.39 -14.38 -7.17
C GLY A 126 -16.58 -15.29 -8.39
N VAL A 127 -15.48 -15.91 -8.81
CA VAL A 127 -15.41 -16.82 -9.94
C VAL A 127 -15.09 -18.21 -9.42
N GLN A 128 -15.81 -19.21 -9.91
CA GLN A 128 -15.74 -20.59 -9.39
C GLN A 128 -14.74 -21.47 -10.17
N SER A 129 -14.11 -20.94 -11.22
CA SER A 129 -13.11 -21.66 -12.01
C SER A 129 -11.80 -20.88 -12.10
N ARG A 130 -10.69 -21.62 -12.21
CA ARG A 130 -9.35 -21.04 -12.43
C ARG A 130 -9.32 -20.18 -13.70
N GLN A 131 -9.95 -20.66 -14.77
CA GLN A 131 -10.00 -19.92 -16.04
C GLN A 131 -10.77 -18.61 -15.90
N GLY A 132 -11.89 -18.61 -15.18
CA GLY A 132 -12.64 -17.40 -14.85
C GLY A 132 -11.82 -16.40 -14.03
N ALA A 133 -11.02 -16.89 -13.07
CA ALA A 133 -10.10 -16.07 -12.29
C ALA A 133 -9.03 -15.38 -13.14
N ILE A 134 -8.42 -16.12 -14.06
CA ILE A 134 -7.40 -15.58 -14.98
C ILE A 134 -8.02 -14.56 -15.94
N CYS A 135 -9.20 -14.86 -16.50
CA CYS A 135 -9.89 -13.93 -17.39
C CYS A 135 -10.23 -12.62 -16.66
N ARG A 136 -10.82 -12.73 -15.47
CA ARG A 136 -11.19 -11.56 -14.66
C ARG A 136 -9.98 -10.75 -14.21
N SER A 137 -8.87 -11.39 -13.82
CA SER A 137 -7.65 -10.67 -13.43
C SER A 137 -7.06 -9.89 -14.61
N ARG A 138 -6.99 -10.50 -15.80
CA ARG A 138 -6.50 -9.83 -17.01
C ARG A 138 -7.37 -8.64 -17.42
N LEU A 139 -8.69 -8.79 -17.42
CA LEU A 139 -9.62 -7.70 -17.71
C LEU A 139 -9.49 -6.56 -16.69
N LEU A 140 -9.33 -6.89 -15.41
CA LEU A 140 -9.10 -5.89 -14.38
C LEU A 140 -7.79 -5.13 -14.61
N THR A 141 -6.70 -5.83 -14.91
CA THR A 141 -5.41 -5.20 -15.23
C THR A 141 -5.55 -4.24 -16.40
N VAL A 142 -6.11 -4.69 -17.53
CA VAL A 142 -6.29 -3.86 -18.73
C VAL A 142 -7.13 -2.62 -18.42
N THR A 143 -8.32 -2.81 -17.84
CA THR A 143 -9.24 -1.70 -17.58
C THR A 143 -8.69 -0.70 -16.56
N THR A 144 -7.98 -1.18 -15.53
CA THR A 144 -7.40 -0.31 -14.50
C THR A 144 -6.22 0.49 -15.06
N SER A 145 -5.32 -0.15 -15.81
CA SER A 145 -4.17 0.51 -16.42
C SER A 145 -4.60 1.55 -17.47
N LEU A 146 -5.54 1.23 -18.35
CA LEU A 146 -6.01 2.18 -19.37
C LEU A 146 -6.71 3.39 -18.75
N ARG A 147 -7.51 3.21 -17.69
CA ARG A 147 -8.10 4.33 -16.94
C ARG A 147 -7.04 5.23 -16.32
N GLN A 148 -6.02 4.65 -15.71
CA GLN A 148 -4.90 5.42 -15.13
C GLN A 148 -4.11 6.18 -16.19
N GLN A 149 -4.00 5.62 -17.40
CA GLN A 149 -3.32 6.24 -18.54
C GLN A 149 -4.22 7.24 -19.31
N GLY A 150 -5.49 7.40 -18.94
CA GLY A 150 -6.44 8.23 -19.69
C GLY A 150 -6.76 7.71 -21.10
N ARG A 151 -6.57 6.42 -21.35
CA ARG A 151 -6.79 5.76 -22.66
C ARG A 151 -8.16 5.10 -22.73
N ASP A 152 -8.72 5.06 -23.94
CA ASP A 152 -10.02 4.43 -24.19
C ASP A 152 -9.94 2.89 -24.08
N ILE A 153 -10.78 2.34 -23.21
CA ILE A 153 -10.83 0.90 -22.94
C ILE A 153 -11.39 0.12 -24.13
N TRP A 154 -12.45 0.63 -24.74
CA TRP A 154 -13.14 -0.05 -25.84
C TRP A 154 -12.28 -0.09 -27.08
N GLN A 155 -11.63 1.04 -27.39
CA GLN A 155 -10.68 1.13 -28.50
C GLN A 155 -9.53 0.12 -28.34
N PHE A 156 -8.96 -0.01 -27.14
CA PHE A 156 -7.90 -1.00 -26.88
C PHE A 156 -8.40 -2.44 -27.05
N LEU A 157 -9.58 -2.76 -26.51
CA LEU A 157 -10.16 -4.10 -26.61
C LEU A 157 -10.50 -4.47 -28.05
N GLU A 158 -11.03 -3.52 -28.83
CA GLU A 158 -11.30 -3.69 -30.25
C GLU A 158 -10.01 -3.98 -31.03
N GLN A 159 -8.96 -3.16 -30.82
CA GLN A 159 -7.65 -3.38 -31.44
C GLN A 159 -7.08 -4.75 -31.10
N ALA A 160 -7.17 -5.17 -29.83
CA ALA A 160 -6.68 -6.47 -29.38
C ALA A 160 -7.45 -7.63 -30.03
N LEU A 161 -8.77 -7.52 -30.18
CA LEU A 161 -9.60 -8.53 -30.85
C LEU A 161 -9.31 -8.60 -32.34
N ILE A 162 -9.17 -7.46 -33.02
CA ILE A 162 -8.83 -7.40 -34.45
C ILE A 162 -7.45 -8.02 -34.67
N ALA A 163 -6.45 -7.66 -33.87
CA ALA A 163 -5.10 -8.22 -33.95
C ALA A 163 -5.11 -9.75 -33.75
N HIS A 164 -5.83 -10.24 -32.75
CA HIS A 164 -5.96 -11.67 -32.48
C HIS A 164 -6.57 -12.45 -33.65
N HIS A 165 -7.62 -11.92 -34.28
CA HIS A 165 -8.30 -12.60 -35.39
C HIS A 165 -7.59 -12.48 -36.73
N ARG A 166 -6.89 -11.36 -36.98
CA ARG A 166 -6.23 -11.07 -38.25
C ARG A 166 -4.72 -11.33 -38.25
N GLY A 167 -4.16 -11.78 -37.13
CA GLY A 167 -2.71 -12.02 -36.98
C GLY A 167 -1.89 -10.72 -36.98
N GLY A 168 -2.49 -9.59 -36.58
CA GLY A 168 -1.81 -8.30 -36.50
C GLY A 168 -1.01 -8.11 -35.21
N GLU A 169 -0.33 -6.97 -35.09
CA GLU A 169 0.40 -6.62 -33.88
C GLU A 169 -0.55 -6.34 -32.70
N MET A 170 -0.24 -6.91 -31.54
CA MET A 170 -1.05 -6.70 -30.33
C MET A 170 -0.83 -5.29 -29.76
N PRO A 171 -1.90 -4.54 -29.42
CA PRO A 171 -1.73 -3.23 -28.82
C PRO A 171 -1.04 -3.33 -27.45
N SER A 172 -0.08 -2.44 -27.21
CA SER A 172 0.64 -2.39 -25.93
C SER A 172 -0.22 -1.77 -24.83
N LEU A 173 -0.24 -2.42 -23.67
CA LEU A 173 -0.81 -1.86 -22.45
C LEU A 173 0.12 -0.82 -21.80
N LEU A 174 1.42 -0.85 -22.12
CA LEU A 174 2.39 0.15 -21.67
C LEU A 174 2.37 1.36 -22.62
N PRO A 175 2.30 2.60 -22.09
CA PRO A 175 2.18 3.80 -22.93
C PRO A 175 3.45 4.12 -23.72
N ASN A 176 4.62 3.74 -23.20
CA ASN A 176 5.91 3.81 -23.91
C ASN A 176 6.57 2.42 -23.88
N PRO A 177 6.71 1.73 -25.02
CA PRO A 177 7.47 0.49 -25.12
C PRO A 177 8.99 0.71 -25.04
#